data_AF-A0A944TTD3-F1
#
_entry.id   AF-A0A944TTD3-F1
#
_cell.length_a   1.000
_cell.length_b   1.000
_cell.length_c   1.000
_cell.angle_alpha   90.00
_cell.angle_beta   90.00
_cell.angle_gamma   90.00
#
_symmetry.space_group_name_H-M   'P 1'
#
loop_
_entity.id
_entity.type
_entity.pdbx_description
1 polymer ?
#
loop_
_entity_poly.entity_id
_entity_poly.type
_entity_poly.pdbx_seq_one_letter_code
_entity_poly.pdbx_strand_id
1 'polypeptide(L)'
;MRMMAFLGDFAMGYTAFYYLYSFDYFSKLYLQLSSYLAREGLVEELAWINSHYLATAVLVFLLTLVLRFYATLFLGVSFGQGVLGIRGTGGFLWKRIGGGARVVLEVLLGPALIFNLPVFFGKRSLKELLTSTVLVEKPTLISASLPFILIPLCVLGAFFAPLLQNLTLIDGISVSFSQKIQERLDNRSDFKSFETYSSNRFKMSSLSSLNKGRFILLPSFEVTKVGNKRKITPYIQIYDKKNQTDGILKITKKFNLLRLLEIGRVGNPLFVKRYPELDLILAQDRKKFGRKKYHQDLKRTPLINPLGQEEIESFIQSSFELSLSHLFGHILNNGPFLRGYVQVRNKMMELIDLGSTPEVDMVNLGSHRFLRLKQSFEDPLPDTKGQVESLIPLGTNNSMVFQFSWKKNIQAALARKAFRSTFLGNSHWFFDYYGIFEFPKSELEMNPLHILDYFTKQDLNPQQRELLEEYIYRYYYNICRYGLISKDLGLQELLLANLNRYLLVARVNNSLKRNYYSDKFLSLIKELKKNMLRNNKDYYNY
;
A
#
# COMPACT_ATOMS: atom_id res chain seq x y z
N MET A 1 -45.29 10.85 6.43
CA MET A 1 -44.02 11.04 7.18
C MET A 1 -43.28 9.74 7.50
N ARG A 2 -43.97 8.59 7.61
CA ARG A 2 -43.37 7.28 7.97
C ARG A 2 -42.17 6.83 7.10
N MET A 3 -42.19 7.09 5.79
CA MET A 3 -41.07 6.74 4.90
C MET A 3 -39.82 7.57 5.21
N MET A 4 -39.96 8.87 5.46
CA MET A 4 -38.84 9.72 5.88
C MET A 4 -38.27 9.28 7.23
N ALA A 5 -39.12 8.83 8.16
CA ALA A 5 -38.67 8.27 9.44
C ALA A 5 -37.81 7.02 9.23
N PHE A 6 -38.26 6.13 8.33
CA PHE A 6 -37.49 4.95 7.94
C PHE A 6 -36.17 5.33 7.29
N LEU A 7 -36.14 6.30 6.37
CA LEU A 7 -34.92 6.77 5.73
C LEU A 7 -33.93 7.38 6.74
N GLY A 8 -34.43 8.12 7.73
CA GLY A 8 -33.60 8.64 8.83
C GLY A 8 -33.00 7.51 9.69
N ASP A 9 -33.84 6.53 10.07
CA ASP A 9 -33.39 5.33 10.79
C ASP A 9 -32.35 4.55 9.97
N PHE A 10 -32.56 4.42 8.67
CA PHE A 10 -31.65 3.74 7.74
C PHE A 10 -30.33 4.50 7.58
N ALA A 11 -30.35 5.83 7.49
CA ALA A 11 -29.15 6.66 7.44
C ALA A 11 -28.30 6.51 8.71
N MET A 12 -28.93 6.41 9.89
CA MET A 12 -28.23 6.08 11.14
C MET A 12 -27.67 4.66 11.13
N GLY A 13 -28.44 3.67 10.66
CA GLY A 13 -27.96 2.29 10.49
C GLY A 13 -26.77 2.21 9.54
N TYR A 14 -26.78 2.99 8.46
CA TYR A 14 -25.68 3.12 7.52
C TYR A 14 -24.46 3.77 8.18
N THR A 15 -24.65 4.87 8.91
CA THR A 15 -23.56 5.52 9.69
C THR A 15 -22.94 4.53 10.69
N ALA A 16 -23.77 3.80 11.42
CA ALA A 16 -23.34 2.77 12.37
C ALA A 16 -22.61 1.62 11.68
N PHE A 17 -23.05 1.21 10.49
CA PHE A 17 -22.37 0.18 9.69
C PHE A 17 -20.95 0.59 9.36
N TYR A 18 -20.73 1.78 8.81
CA TYR A 18 -19.38 2.23 8.43
C TYR A 18 -18.48 2.43 9.64
N TYR A 19 -19.05 2.93 10.74
CA TYR A 19 -18.37 3.00 12.01
C TYR A 19 -17.91 1.62 12.50
N LEU A 20 -18.82 0.64 12.55
CA LEU A 20 -18.52 -0.72 13.01
C LEU A 20 -17.56 -1.44 12.05
N TYR A 21 -17.65 -1.17 10.76
CA TYR A 21 -16.78 -1.74 9.74
C TYR A 21 -15.31 -1.34 9.90
N SER A 22 -15.01 -0.25 10.61
CA SER A 22 -13.64 0.11 10.96
C SER A 22 -12.97 -0.88 11.93
N PHE A 23 -13.74 -1.70 12.64
CA PHE A 23 -13.25 -2.72 13.57
C PHE A 23 -13.00 -4.06 12.86
N ASP A 24 -11.85 -4.67 13.14
CA ASP A 24 -11.40 -5.93 12.50
C ASP A 24 -12.42 -7.06 12.59
N TYR A 25 -13.09 -7.22 13.73
CA TYR A 25 -14.08 -8.28 13.92
C TYR A 25 -15.27 -8.13 12.98
N PHE A 26 -15.84 -6.92 12.90
CA PHE A 26 -16.98 -6.65 12.04
C PHE A 26 -16.60 -6.69 10.55
N SER A 27 -15.39 -6.23 10.21
CA SER A 27 -14.84 -6.36 8.85
C SER A 27 -14.73 -7.82 8.41
N LYS A 28 -14.27 -8.73 9.30
CA LYS A 28 -14.25 -10.17 9.04
C LYS A 28 -15.65 -10.76 8.85
N LEU A 29 -16.62 -10.37 9.68
CA LEU A 29 -18.02 -10.79 9.55
C LEU A 29 -18.61 -10.35 8.19
N TYR A 30 -18.37 -9.10 7.80
CA TYR A 30 -18.77 -8.57 6.49
C TYR A 30 -18.17 -9.40 5.34
N LEU A 31 -16.87 -9.69 5.39
CA LEU A 31 -16.21 -10.48 4.35
C LEU A 31 -16.73 -11.91 4.28
N GLN A 32 -16.99 -12.54 5.43
CA GLN A 32 -17.60 -13.88 5.49
C GLN A 32 -18.98 -13.87 4.83
N LEU A 33 -19.85 -12.91 5.19
CA LEU A 33 -21.17 -12.78 4.58
C LEU A 33 -21.09 -12.52 3.07
N SER A 34 -20.22 -11.61 2.64
CA SER A 34 -20.02 -11.32 1.22
C SER A 34 -19.52 -12.54 0.46
N SER A 35 -18.61 -13.33 1.04
CA SER A 35 -18.10 -14.56 0.43
C SER A 35 -19.15 -15.66 0.35
N TYR A 36 -20.01 -15.78 1.38
CA TYR A 36 -21.13 -16.69 1.39
C TYR A 36 -22.14 -16.32 0.30
N LEU A 37 -22.56 -15.05 0.23
CA LEU A 37 -23.47 -14.56 -0.81
C LEU A 37 -22.89 -14.68 -2.22
N ALA A 38 -21.57 -14.54 -2.38
CA ALA A 38 -20.91 -14.78 -3.66
C ALA A 38 -20.99 -16.25 -4.09
N ARG A 39 -20.89 -17.20 -3.14
CA ARG A 39 -20.95 -18.64 -3.39
C ARG A 39 -22.37 -19.11 -3.75
N GLU A 40 -23.37 -18.55 -3.10
CA GLU A 40 -24.79 -18.87 -3.32
C GLU A 40 -25.42 -18.07 -4.48
N GLY A 41 -24.68 -17.12 -5.08
CA GLY A 41 -25.19 -16.16 -6.06
C GLY A 41 -25.43 -16.75 -7.46
N LEU A 42 -26.62 -16.46 -8.02
CA LEU A 42 -27.19 -16.94 -9.29
C LEU A 42 -26.62 -16.34 -10.60
N VAL A 43 -25.47 -15.64 -10.62
CA VAL A 43 -24.91 -15.05 -11.86
C VAL A 43 -23.38 -15.01 -11.82
N GLU A 44 -22.71 -15.84 -12.64
CA GLU A 44 -21.27 -16.16 -12.54
C GLU A 44 -20.30 -14.98 -12.73
N GLU A 45 -20.65 -13.93 -13.50
CA GLU A 45 -19.69 -12.85 -13.82
C GLU A 45 -19.88 -11.54 -13.02
N LEU A 46 -21.04 -11.34 -12.37
CA LEU A 46 -21.33 -10.15 -11.54
C LEU A 46 -21.46 -10.47 -10.03
N ALA A 47 -21.30 -11.73 -9.64
CA ALA A 47 -21.55 -12.22 -8.29
C ALA A 47 -20.76 -11.50 -7.21
N TRP A 48 -19.48 -11.16 -7.43
CA TRP A 48 -18.63 -10.66 -6.36
C TRP A 48 -18.90 -9.20 -5.99
N ILE A 49 -19.03 -8.31 -6.99
CA ILE A 49 -19.38 -6.91 -6.73
C ILE A 49 -20.79 -6.82 -6.15
N ASN A 50 -21.74 -7.57 -6.71
CA ASN A 50 -23.11 -7.61 -6.21
C ASN A 50 -23.19 -8.21 -4.80
N SER A 51 -22.36 -9.19 -4.45
CA SER A 51 -22.34 -9.75 -3.10
C SER A 51 -21.84 -8.74 -2.07
N HIS A 52 -20.88 -7.88 -2.41
CA HIS A 52 -20.42 -6.81 -1.55
C HIS A 52 -21.50 -5.75 -1.29
N TYR A 53 -22.26 -5.37 -2.31
CA TYR A 53 -23.40 -4.45 -2.16
C TYR A 53 -24.55 -5.08 -1.38
N LEU A 54 -24.88 -6.35 -1.66
CA LEU A 54 -25.92 -7.09 -0.97
C LEU A 54 -25.56 -7.31 0.51
N ALA A 55 -24.33 -7.72 0.81
CA ALA A 55 -23.83 -7.86 2.19
C ALA A 55 -23.91 -6.52 2.94
N THR A 56 -23.56 -5.41 2.27
CA THR A 56 -23.69 -4.07 2.84
C THR A 56 -25.16 -3.77 3.13
N ALA A 57 -26.06 -3.99 2.17
CA ALA A 57 -27.49 -3.74 2.33
C ALA A 57 -28.10 -4.57 3.48
N VAL A 58 -27.76 -5.86 3.56
CA VAL A 58 -28.22 -6.76 4.64
C VAL A 58 -27.73 -6.28 6.01
N LEU A 59 -26.43 -5.97 6.16
CA LEU A 59 -25.90 -5.54 7.45
C LEU A 59 -26.41 -4.16 7.86
N VAL A 60 -26.52 -3.22 6.93
CA VAL A 60 -27.14 -1.90 7.18
C VAL A 60 -28.60 -2.08 7.61
N PHE A 61 -29.35 -2.97 6.95
CA PHE A 61 -30.73 -3.27 7.32
C PHE A 61 -30.83 -3.88 8.73
N LEU A 62 -30.00 -4.88 9.04
CA LEU A 62 -29.96 -5.49 10.38
C LEU A 62 -29.58 -4.47 11.46
N LEU A 63 -28.57 -3.64 11.22
CA LEU A 63 -28.19 -2.57 12.15
C LEU A 63 -29.29 -1.54 12.32
N THR A 64 -29.99 -1.19 11.24
CA THR A 64 -31.18 -0.33 11.29
C THR A 64 -32.23 -0.94 12.21
N LEU A 65 -32.51 -2.24 12.08
CA LEU A 65 -33.47 -2.94 12.94
C LEU A 65 -33.02 -2.98 14.40
N VAL A 66 -31.74 -3.23 14.68
CA VAL A 66 -31.18 -3.20 16.04
C VAL A 66 -31.35 -1.81 16.66
N LEU A 67 -30.98 -0.76 15.95
CA LEU A 67 -31.14 0.62 16.42
C LEU A 67 -32.61 0.96 16.65
N ARG A 68 -33.50 0.58 15.73
CA ARG A 68 -34.94 0.81 15.87
C ARG A 68 -35.53 0.03 17.02
N PHE A 69 -35.09 -1.20 17.26
CA PHE A 69 -35.57 -2.03 18.36
C PHE A 69 -35.24 -1.38 19.70
N TYR A 70 -33.97 -1.05 19.95
CA TYR A 70 -33.56 -0.40 21.19
C TYR A 70 -34.19 0.99 21.35
N ALA A 71 -34.21 1.82 20.30
CA ALA A 71 -34.87 3.12 20.35
C ALA A 71 -36.36 2.97 20.69
N THR A 72 -37.05 1.98 20.12
CA THR A 72 -38.48 1.73 20.41
C THR A 72 -38.71 1.23 21.84
N LEU A 73 -37.80 0.41 22.39
CA LEU A 73 -37.89 -0.01 23.79
C LEU A 73 -37.75 1.18 24.76
N PHE A 74 -36.86 2.13 24.47
CA PHE A 74 -36.67 3.31 25.33
C PHE A 74 -37.76 4.38 25.11
N LEU A 75 -38.01 4.75 23.85
CA LEU A 75 -38.84 5.90 23.46
C LEU A 75 -40.30 5.52 23.13
N GLY A 76 -40.62 4.23 22.99
CA GLY A 76 -41.92 3.73 22.52
C GLY A 76 -42.14 3.85 21.01
N VAL A 77 -41.19 4.41 20.27
CA VAL A 77 -41.13 4.53 18.80
C VAL A 77 -39.67 4.54 18.35
N SER A 78 -39.38 4.31 17.07
CA SER A 78 -38.00 4.47 16.58
C SER A 78 -37.57 5.93 16.61
N PHE A 79 -36.25 6.18 16.59
CA PHE A 79 -35.72 7.54 16.69
C PHE A 79 -36.21 8.44 15.55
N GLY A 80 -36.15 7.97 14.31
CA GLY A 80 -36.71 8.70 13.16
C GLY A 80 -38.22 8.96 13.28
N GLN A 81 -38.98 8.02 13.85
CA GLN A 81 -40.41 8.22 14.11
C GLN A 81 -40.64 9.29 15.18
N GLY A 82 -39.88 9.26 16.27
CA GLY A 82 -39.95 10.25 17.34
C GLY A 82 -39.64 11.66 16.86
N VAL A 83 -38.59 11.80 16.03
CA VAL A 83 -38.17 13.08 15.42
C VAL A 83 -39.27 13.67 14.53
N LEU A 84 -39.95 12.83 13.76
CA LEU A 84 -41.06 13.24 12.89
C LEU A 84 -42.40 13.38 13.63
N GLY A 85 -42.41 13.31 14.98
CA GLY A 85 -43.63 13.48 15.78
C GLY A 85 -44.62 12.32 15.66
N ILE A 86 -44.19 11.17 15.16
CA ILE A 86 -44.99 9.96 15.09
C ILE A 86 -44.99 9.33 16.48
N ARG A 87 -46.18 9.02 17.02
CA ARG A 87 -46.33 8.41 18.34
C ARG A 87 -47.09 7.10 18.28
N GLY A 88 -46.69 6.15 19.13
CA GLY A 88 -47.49 4.95 19.41
C GLY A 88 -48.71 5.29 20.27
N THR A 89 -49.80 4.57 20.04
CA THR A 89 -51.03 4.58 20.86
C THR A 89 -50.98 3.46 21.91
N GLY A 90 -51.81 3.54 22.94
CA GLY A 90 -51.87 2.56 24.04
C GLY A 90 -51.18 3.00 25.34
N GLY A 91 -51.07 2.08 26.30
CA GLY A 91 -50.40 2.32 27.57
C GLY A 91 -48.89 2.52 27.42
N PHE A 92 -48.26 3.25 28.34
CA PHE A 92 -46.84 3.60 28.31
C PHE A 92 -45.92 2.37 28.14
N LEU A 93 -46.18 1.30 28.89
CA LEU A 93 -45.41 0.06 28.83
C LEU A 93 -45.65 -0.70 27.51
N TRP A 94 -46.91 -0.76 27.06
CA TRP A 94 -47.30 -1.47 25.83
C TRP A 94 -46.71 -0.81 24.57
N LYS A 95 -46.61 0.52 24.52
CA LYS A 95 -45.97 1.23 23.39
C LYS A 95 -44.54 0.75 23.15
N ARG A 96 -43.82 0.41 24.22
CA ARG A 96 -42.43 -0.06 24.17
C ARG A 96 -42.34 -1.52 23.81
N ILE A 97 -43.06 -2.37 24.54
CA ILE A 97 -43.02 -3.83 24.34
C ILE A 97 -43.65 -4.20 22.99
N GLY A 98 -44.86 -3.72 22.71
CA GLY A 98 -45.55 -3.94 21.44
C GLY A 98 -44.83 -3.27 20.27
N GLY A 99 -44.23 -2.10 20.49
CA GLY A 99 -43.37 -1.44 19.50
C GLY A 99 -42.11 -2.26 19.18
N GLY A 100 -41.44 -2.81 20.19
CA GLY A 100 -40.29 -3.70 20.04
C GLY A 100 -40.65 -4.98 19.30
N ALA A 101 -41.76 -5.63 19.68
CA ALA A 101 -42.29 -6.81 18.98
C ALA A 101 -42.56 -6.52 17.50
N ARG A 102 -43.05 -5.32 17.17
CA ARG A 102 -43.27 -4.89 15.79
C ARG A 102 -41.97 -4.78 14.99
N VAL A 103 -40.87 -4.33 15.59
CA VAL A 103 -39.55 -4.29 14.93
C VAL A 103 -39.01 -5.70 14.73
N VAL A 104 -39.24 -6.63 15.65
CA VAL A 104 -38.87 -8.04 15.46
C VAL A 104 -39.61 -8.65 14.27
N LEU A 105 -40.92 -8.41 14.14
CA LEU A 105 -41.68 -8.83 12.96
C LEU A 105 -41.18 -8.18 11.65
N GLU A 106 -40.55 -7.01 11.74
CA GLU A 106 -39.95 -6.33 10.59
C GLU A 106 -38.73 -7.05 10.03
N VAL A 107 -38.06 -7.90 10.81
CA VAL A 107 -37.00 -8.81 10.30
C VAL A 107 -37.55 -9.76 9.24
N LEU A 108 -38.73 -10.34 9.52
CA LEU A 108 -39.37 -11.34 8.66
C LEU A 108 -40.16 -10.71 7.52
N LEU A 109 -40.93 -9.66 7.83
CA LEU A 109 -41.86 -9.02 6.90
C LEU A 109 -41.25 -7.85 6.13
N GLY A 110 -40.14 -7.28 6.61
CA GLY A 110 -39.49 -6.10 6.01
C GLY A 110 -38.97 -6.34 4.59
N PRO A 111 -38.26 -7.45 4.31
CA PRO A 111 -37.77 -7.74 2.96
C PRO A 111 -38.90 -7.85 1.92
N ALA A 112 -40.08 -8.30 2.35
CA ALA A 112 -41.27 -8.38 1.51
C ALA A 112 -42.06 -7.07 1.55
N LEU A 113 -41.73 -6.15 0.63
CA LEU A 113 -42.35 -4.81 0.52
C LEU A 113 -43.89 -4.82 0.53
N ILE A 114 -44.51 -5.90 0.05
CA ILE A 114 -45.97 -6.10 0.02
C ILE A 114 -46.64 -5.92 1.39
N PHE A 115 -45.98 -6.32 2.49
CA PHE A 115 -46.58 -6.23 3.83
C PHE A 115 -46.57 -4.81 4.40
N ASN A 116 -45.81 -3.90 3.78
CA ASN A 116 -45.76 -2.49 4.13
C ASN A 116 -46.61 -1.62 3.19
N LEU A 117 -47.08 -2.14 2.04
CA LEU A 117 -47.91 -1.39 1.08
C LEU A 117 -49.20 -0.77 1.67
N PRO A 118 -49.96 -1.44 2.57
CA PRO A 118 -51.17 -0.86 3.14
C PRO A 118 -50.95 0.50 3.83
N VAL A 119 -49.72 0.77 4.30
CA VAL A 119 -49.35 2.03 4.94
C VAL A 119 -49.44 3.22 3.98
N PHE A 120 -49.18 3.03 2.68
CA PHE A 120 -49.32 4.10 1.68
C PHE A 120 -50.79 4.52 1.48
N PHE A 121 -51.73 3.61 1.75
CA PHE A 121 -53.17 3.88 1.68
C PHE A 121 -53.77 4.32 3.03
N GLY A 122 -52.93 4.73 3.99
CA GLY A 122 -53.37 5.14 5.32
C GLY A 122 -53.91 3.99 6.19
N LYS A 123 -53.73 2.73 5.77
CA LYS A 123 -54.16 1.55 6.52
C LYS A 123 -53.04 1.05 7.44
N ARG A 124 -53.41 0.24 8.43
CA ARG A 124 -52.46 -0.44 9.32
C ARG A 124 -51.64 -1.45 8.52
N SER A 125 -50.33 -1.50 8.77
CA SER A 125 -49.47 -2.57 8.23
C SER A 125 -49.79 -3.93 8.87
N LEU A 126 -49.40 -5.03 8.22
CA LEU A 126 -49.57 -6.37 8.79
C LEU A 126 -48.89 -6.50 10.17
N LYS A 127 -47.68 -5.93 10.32
CA LYS A 127 -46.96 -5.90 11.60
C LYS A 127 -47.67 -5.07 12.68
N GLU A 128 -48.34 -3.97 12.32
CA GLU A 128 -49.16 -3.17 13.25
C GLU A 128 -50.42 -3.93 13.68
N LEU A 129 -51.04 -4.67 12.76
CA LEU A 129 -52.22 -5.50 13.03
C LEU A 129 -51.85 -6.66 13.97
N LEU A 130 -50.79 -7.41 13.68
CA LEU A 130 -50.33 -8.54 14.49
C LEU A 130 -49.89 -8.13 15.91
N THR A 131 -49.33 -6.93 16.06
CA THR A 131 -48.87 -6.43 17.37
C THR A 131 -49.89 -5.58 18.09
N SER A 132 -51.07 -5.36 17.49
CA SER A 132 -52.08 -4.43 18.02
C SER A 132 -51.50 -3.06 18.36
N THR A 133 -50.57 -2.56 17.54
CA THR A 133 -49.97 -1.23 17.71
C THR A 133 -50.44 -0.30 16.60
N VAL A 134 -50.79 0.95 16.95
CA VAL A 134 -51.14 1.98 15.96
C VAL A 134 -50.21 3.17 16.09
N LEU A 135 -49.58 3.54 14.97
CA LEU A 135 -48.82 4.79 14.85
C LEU A 135 -49.74 5.92 14.43
N VAL A 136 -49.73 7.02 15.17
CA VAL A 136 -50.50 8.22 14.86
C VAL A 136 -49.54 9.37 14.63
N GLU A 137 -49.77 10.14 13.56
CA GLU A 137 -49.02 11.36 13.28
C GLU A 137 -49.59 12.49 14.14
N LYS A 138 -48.76 13.09 15.01
CA LYS A 138 -49.13 14.29 15.77
C LYS A 138 -48.12 15.39 15.46
N PRO A 139 -48.25 16.05 14.30
CA PRO A 139 -47.30 17.07 13.90
C PRO A 139 -47.34 18.24 14.89
N THR A 140 -46.22 18.48 15.53
CA THR A 140 -45.87 19.71 16.23
C THR A 140 -44.97 20.57 15.34
N LEU A 141 -44.91 21.88 15.56
CA LEU A 141 -43.98 22.77 14.83
C LEU A 141 -42.54 22.27 14.91
N ILE A 142 -42.12 21.74 16.05
CA ILE A 142 -40.78 21.15 16.26
C ILE A 142 -40.58 19.91 15.39
N SER A 143 -41.54 18.99 15.36
CA SER A 143 -41.45 17.78 14.51
C SER A 143 -41.52 18.07 13.01
N ALA A 144 -42.02 19.25 12.62
CA ALA A 144 -42.03 19.68 11.23
C ALA A 144 -40.66 20.20 10.78
N SER A 145 -39.91 20.90 11.65
CA SER A 145 -38.60 21.48 11.32
C SER A 145 -37.41 20.54 11.57
N LEU A 146 -37.45 19.74 12.64
CA LEU A 146 -36.36 18.84 13.04
C LEU A 146 -35.88 17.86 11.94
N PRO A 147 -36.74 17.28 11.08
CA PRO A 147 -36.31 16.40 9.99
C PRO A 147 -35.40 17.10 8.98
N PHE A 148 -35.63 18.39 8.71
CA PHE A 148 -34.82 19.18 7.78
C PHE A 148 -33.41 19.45 8.31
N ILE A 149 -33.18 19.28 9.61
CA ILE A 149 -31.86 19.39 10.24
C ILE A 149 -31.24 18.01 10.40
N LEU A 150 -31.98 17.07 10.97
CA LEU A 150 -31.46 15.77 11.38
C LEU A 150 -31.19 14.85 10.18
N ILE A 151 -32.08 14.79 9.18
CA ILE A 151 -31.87 13.90 8.02
C ILE A 151 -30.61 14.30 7.25
N PRO A 152 -30.40 15.59 6.89
CA PRO A 152 -29.13 16.01 6.30
C PRO A 152 -27.93 15.72 7.20
N LEU A 153 -28.04 15.90 8.52
CA LEU A 153 -26.95 15.59 9.44
C LEU A 153 -26.62 14.09 9.46
N CYS A 154 -27.61 13.20 9.44
CA CYS A 154 -27.39 11.75 9.33
C CYS A 154 -26.82 11.35 7.98
N VAL A 155 -27.26 11.99 6.89
CA VAL A 155 -26.71 11.77 5.55
C VAL A 155 -25.26 12.25 5.47
N LEU A 156 -24.95 13.41 6.03
CA LEU A 156 -23.58 13.88 6.19
C LEU A 156 -22.79 12.87 7.02
N GLY A 157 -23.28 12.49 8.21
CA GLY A 157 -22.65 11.49 9.07
C GLY A 157 -22.34 10.17 8.35
N ALA A 158 -23.25 9.70 7.50
CA ALA A 158 -23.06 8.53 6.65
C ALA A 158 -21.89 8.69 5.66
N PHE A 159 -21.72 9.89 5.07
CA PHE A 159 -20.59 10.19 4.19
C PHE A 159 -19.27 10.43 4.95
N PHE A 160 -19.32 10.96 6.17
CA PHE A 160 -18.16 11.17 7.04
C PHE A 160 -17.67 9.89 7.72
N ALA A 161 -18.57 8.94 7.99
CA ALA A 161 -18.26 7.74 8.77
C ALA A 161 -17.04 6.94 8.27
N PRO A 162 -16.80 6.78 6.94
CA PRO A 162 -15.58 6.13 6.45
C PRO A 162 -14.27 6.81 6.85
N LEU A 163 -14.26 8.11 7.21
CA LEU A 163 -13.07 8.83 7.67
C LEU A 163 -12.70 8.53 9.12
N LEU A 164 -13.57 7.83 9.86
CA LEU A 164 -13.32 7.41 11.23
C LEU A 164 -12.79 5.98 11.22
N GLN A 165 -11.54 5.80 11.63
CA GLN A 165 -10.94 4.48 11.80
C GLN A 165 -10.60 4.29 13.28
N ASN A 166 -11.17 3.26 13.91
CA ASN A 166 -10.99 2.99 15.34
C ASN A 166 -11.22 4.24 16.22
N LEU A 167 -12.30 4.99 15.95
CA LEU A 167 -12.64 6.26 16.62
C LEU A 167 -11.67 7.44 16.39
N THR A 168 -10.62 7.26 15.59
CA THR A 168 -9.69 8.32 15.23
C THR A 168 -9.97 8.79 13.80
N LEU A 169 -9.90 10.11 13.58
CA LEU A 169 -9.92 10.67 12.23
C LEU A 169 -8.64 10.24 11.53
N ILE A 170 -8.75 9.86 10.25
CA ILE A 170 -7.60 9.56 9.39
C ILE A 170 -6.92 10.88 8.94
N ASP A 171 -6.76 11.84 9.84
CA ASP A 171 -5.98 13.06 9.64
C ASP A 171 -4.58 12.88 10.25
N GLY A 172 -3.56 13.48 9.63
CA GLY A 172 -2.18 13.39 10.14
C GLY A 172 -1.12 12.95 9.12
N ILE A 173 -1.51 12.70 7.86
CA ILE A 173 -0.55 12.58 6.76
C ILE A 173 -0.31 13.98 6.19
N SER A 174 0.94 14.44 6.24
CA SER A 174 1.33 15.65 5.54
C SER A 174 1.46 15.35 4.06
N VAL A 175 0.64 16.00 3.23
CA VAL A 175 0.64 15.78 1.79
C VAL A 175 1.26 16.98 1.09
N SER A 176 2.31 16.74 0.31
CA SER A 176 3.02 17.78 -0.44
C SER A 176 3.18 17.38 -1.91
N PHE A 177 2.06 17.23 -2.62
CA PHE A 177 2.08 17.04 -4.07
C PHE A 177 2.48 18.34 -4.77
N SER A 178 3.76 18.71 -4.68
CA SER A 178 4.31 19.87 -5.40
C SER A 178 4.37 19.59 -6.90
N GLN A 179 4.16 20.62 -7.73
CA GLN A 179 4.33 20.54 -9.18
C GLN A 179 5.69 19.94 -9.57
N LYS A 180 5.69 19.15 -10.65
CA LYS A 180 6.81 18.36 -11.19
C LYS A 180 8.14 19.13 -11.15
N ILE A 181 8.98 18.88 -10.15
CA ILE A 181 10.39 19.30 -10.21
C ILE A 181 11.12 18.24 -11.02
N GLN A 182 11.22 18.45 -12.34
CA GLN A 182 12.19 17.71 -13.15
C GLN A 182 13.58 18.25 -12.82
N GLU A 183 14.38 17.47 -12.09
CA GLU A 183 15.79 17.78 -11.90
C GLU A 183 16.48 17.71 -13.27
N ARG A 184 16.97 18.86 -13.78
CA ARG A 184 17.67 18.93 -15.06
C ARG A 184 18.98 18.15 -14.97
N LEU A 185 19.27 17.36 -16.00
CA LEU A 185 20.55 16.69 -16.19
C LEU A 185 21.66 17.75 -16.32
N ASP A 186 22.75 17.57 -15.58
CA ASP A 186 23.94 18.41 -15.72
C ASP A 186 24.72 17.97 -16.96
N ASN A 187 24.61 18.72 -18.05
CA ASN A 187 25.25 18.42 -19.34
C ASN A 187 26.78 18.65 -19.34
N ARG A 188 27.42 18.92 -18.18
CA ARG A 188 28.85 19.28 -18.08
C ARG A 188 29.78 18.12 -17.68
N SER A 189 29.35 16.87 -17.81
CA SER A 189 30.13 15.70 -17.37
C SER A 189 30.79 14.93 -18.50
N ASP A 190 32.06 14.55 -18.29
CA ASP A 190 32.85 13.70 -19.17
C ASP A 190 32.24 12.29 -19.29
N PHE A 191 31.82 11.91 -20.50
CA PHE A 191 31.13 10.65 -20.81
C PHE A 191 31.96 9.41 -20.45
N LYS A 192 33.30 9.53 -20.38
CA LYS A 192 34.21 8.41 -20.05
C LYS A 192 33.98 7.81 -18.67
N SER A 193 33.37 8.56 -17.75
CA SER A 193 33.13 8.14 -16.37
C SER A 193 31.77 7.45 -16.14
N PHE A 194 30.95 7.31 -17.19
CA PHE A 194 29.63 6.72 -17.08
C PHE A 194 29.67 5.22 -17.29
N GLU A 195 29.02 4.50 -16.39
CA GLU A 195 28.83 3.06 -16.47
C GLU A 195 27.33 2.75 -16.47
N THR A 196 26.99 1.59 -17.04
CA THR A 196 25.63 1.07 -17.00
C THR A 196 25.46 0.12 -15.81
N TYR A 197 24.60 0.50 -14.87
CA TYR A 197 24.25 -0.30 -13.71
C TYR A 197 22.88 -0.95 -13.91
N SER A 198 22.88 -2.26 -14.14
CA SER A 198 21.67 -3.05 -14.39
C SER A 198 21.37 -4.04 -13.28
N SER A 199 20.09 -4.22 -12.95
CA SER A 199 19.64 -5.23 -12.00
C SER A 199 18.29 -5.84 -12.36
N ASN A 200 18.26 -7.16 -12.46
CA ASN A 200 17.04 -7.95 -12.55
C ASN A 200 16.23 -7.93 -11.25
N ARG A 201 16.90 -7.80 -10.10
CA ARG A 201 16.26 -7.76 -8.78
C ARG A 201 15.53 -6.43 -8.55
N PHE A 202 16.20 -5.32 -8.80
CA PHE A 202 15.61 -3.97 -8.70
C PHE A 202 14.78 -3.58 -9.92
N LYS A 203 14.82 -4.36 -11.00
CA LYS A 203 14.08 -4.11 -12.25
C LYS A 203 14.46 -2.77 -12.88
N MET A 204 15.76 -2.45 -12.89
CA MET A 204 16.23 -1.18 -13.44
C MET A 204 17.56 -1.31 -14.20
N SER A 205 17.80 -0.35 -15.09
CA SER A 205 19.12 -0.02 -15.64
C SER A 205 19.34 1.48 -15.51
N SER A 206 20.48 1.91 -14.99
CA SER A 206 20.82 3.32 -14.84
C SER A 206 22.17 3.60 -15.50
N LEU A 207 22.21 4.60 -16.38
CA LEU A 207 23.46 5.16 -16.89
C LEU A 207 23.90 6.27 -15.95
N SER A 208 24.94 6.00 -15.16
CA SER A 208 25.38 6.91 -14.11
C SER A 208 26.88 6.88 -13.97
N SER A 209 27.47 8.01 -13.61
CA SER A 209 28.85 8.08 -13.14
C SER A 209 28.96 7.87 -11.63
N LEU A 210 27.84 7.54 -10.95
CA LEU A 210 27.71 7.55 -9.48
C LEU A 210 28.30 8.85 -8.89
N ASN A 211 28.04 9.95 -9.61
CA ASN A 211 28.57 11.29 -9.45
C ASN A 211 30.11 11.34 -9.38
N LYS A 212 30.77 10.95 -10.49
CA LYS A 212 32.24 10.88 -10.65
C LYS A 212 32.91 9.99 -9.61
N GLY A 213 32.28 8.84 -9.34
CA GLY A 213 32.74 7.88 -8.36
C GLY A 213 32.61 8.34 -6.92
N ARG A 214 31.83 9.38 -6.58
CA ARG A 214 31.56 9.80 -5.19
C ARG A 214 30.93 8.68 -4.36
N PHE A 215 30.01 7.92 -4.96
CA PHE A 215 29.30 6.86 -4.28
C PHE A 215 29.95 5.50 -4.52
N ILE A 216 30.06 4.69 -3.46
CA ILE A 216 30.41 3.27 -3.54
C ILE A 216 29.15 2.45 -3.29
N LEU A 217 28.89 1.50 -4.18
CA LEU A 217 27.81 0.55 -4.05
C LEU A 217 28.33 -0.69 -3.32
N LEU A 218 27.72 -1.06 -2.21
CA LEU A 218 28.11 -2.21 -1.40
C LEU A 218 26.95 -3.22 -1.40
N PRO A 219 26.98 -4.20 -2.32
CA PRO A 219 25.97 -5.25 -2.35
C PRO A 219 26.02 -6.06 -1.05
N SER A 220 24.87 -6.27 -0.41
CA SER A 220 24.81 -6.90 0.90
C SER A 220 23.55 -7.75 1.08
N PHE A 221 23.49 -8.48 2.19
CA PHE A 221 22.46 -9.48 2.44
C PHE A 221 22.02 -9.48 3.89
N GLU A 222 20.71 -9.53 4.09
CA GLU A 222 20.06 -9.74 5.38
C GLU A 222 19.66 -11.22 5.46
N VAL A 223 20.09 -11.93 6.50
CA VAL A 223 19.77 -13.34 6.71
C VAL A 223 18.86 -13.45 7.92
N THR A 224 17.56 -13.66 7.67
CA THR A 224 16.55 -13.82 8.73
C THR A 224 16.10 -15.27 8.83
N LYS A 225 15.80 -15.73 10.06
CA LYS A 225 15.23 -17.05 10.30
C LYS A 225 13.70 -16.91 10.33
N VAL A 226 13.01 -17.52 9.37
CA VAL A 226 11.54 -17.56 9.32
C VAL A 226 11.11 -19.01 9.51
N GLY A 227 10.70 -19.34 10.74
CA GLY A 227 10.49 -20.73 11.17
C GLY A 227 11.78 -21.55 11.06
N ASN A 228 11.75 -22.66 10.32
CA ASN A 228 12.92 -23.52 10.09
C ASN A 228 13.74 -23.14 8.85
N LYS A 229 13.28 -22.17 8.05
CA LYS A 229 13.98 -21.76 6.82
C LYS A 229 14.74 -20.45 7.04
N ARG A 230 15.95 -20.36 6.49
CA ARG A 230 16.70 -19.10 6.42
C ARG A 230 16.29 -18.37 5.16
N LYS A 231 15.80 -17.14 5.31
CA LYS A 231 15.46 -16.23 4.22
C LYS A 231 16.62 -15.26 4.01
N ILE A 232 17.07 -15.14 2.76
CA ILE A 232 18.14 -14.21 2.38
C ILE A 232 17.52 -13.07 1.58
N THR A 233 17.64 -11.85 2.09
CA THR A 233 17.15 -10.63 1.45
C THR A 233 18.35 -9.77 1.03
N PRO A 234 18.71 -9.75 -0.26
CA PRO A 234 19.70 -8.83 -0.80
C PRO A 234 19.22 -7.38 -0.73
N TYR A 235 20.15 -6.49 -0.47
CA TYR A 235 19.98 -5.05 -0.52
C TYR A 235 21.28 -4.39 -0.96
N ILE A 236 21.22 -3.12 -1.32
CA ILE A 236 22.41 -2.34 -1.61
C ILE A 236 22.64 -1.31 -0.52
N GLN A 237 23.84 -1.30 0.03
CA GLN A 237 24.33 -0.25 0.90
C GLN A 237 25.09 0.76 0.05
N ILE A 238 24.83 2.05 0.25
CA ILE A 238 25.38 3.13 -0.58
C ILE A 238 26.24 3.98 0.33
N TYR A 239 27.54 4.04 0.05
CA TYR A 239 28.49 4.84 0.82
C TYR A 239 28.86 6.12 0.07
N ASP A 240 28.70 7.28 0.70
CA ASP A 240 29.11 8.57 0.15
C ASP A 240 30.49 8.96 0.68
N LYS A 241 31.52 8.85 -0.17
CA LYS A 241 32.91 9.18 0.21
C LYS A 241 33.10 10.63 0.63
N LYS A 242 32.31 11.55 0.07
CA LYS A 242 32.46 12.99 0.34
C LYS A 242 31.95 13.35 1.74
N ASN A 243 30.81 12.78 2.10
CA ASN A 243 30.11 13.11 3.35
C ASN A 243 30.31 12.05 4.44
N GLN A 244 31.08 10.99 4.18
CA GLN A 244 31.36 9.86 5.09
C GLN A 244 30.10 9.31 5.76
N THR A 245 29.05 9.16 4.97
CA THR A 245 27.74 8.72 5.43
C THR A 245 27.20 7.69 4.47
N ASP A 246 26.27 6.88 4.94
CA ASP A 246 25.80 5.73 4.19
C ASP A 246 24.29 5.58 4.25
N GLY A 247 23.72 5.07 3.16
CA GLY A 247 22.31 4.77 2.98
C GLY A 247 22.10 3.29 2.65
N ILE A 248 20.85 2.84 2.73
CA ILE A 248 20.44 1.50 2.33
C ILE A 248 19.27 1.63 1.36
N LEU A 249 19.32 0.86 0.26
CA LEU A 249 18.19 0.68 -0.65
C LEU A 249 17.85 -0.81 -0.70
N LYS A 250 16.63 -1.16 -0.29
CA LYS A 250 16.15 -2.56 -0.24
C LYS A 250 14.72 -2.70 -0.73
N ILE A 251 14.35 -3.88 -1.22
CA ILE A 251 12.95 -4.21 -1.57
C ILE A 251 12.34 -4.92 -0.37
N THR A 252 11.35 -4.29 0.28
CA THR A 252 10.72 -4.84 1.50
C THR A 252 9.53 -5.71 1.16
N LYS A 253 8.67 -5.26 0.25
CA LYS A 253 7.42 -5.95 -0.13
C LYS A 253 7.25 -5.96 -1.65
N LYS A 254 6.57 -7.00 -2.14
CA LYS A 254 6.08 -7.11 -3.54
C LYS A 254 4.58 -7.32 -3.48
N PHE A 255 3.83 -6.65 -4.34
CA PHE A 255 2.38 -6.73 -4.33
C PHE A 255 1.81 -6.48 -5.73
N ASN A 256 0.50 -6.74 -5.88
CA ASN A 256 -0.24 -6.47 -7.11
C ASN A 256 -1.01 -5.17 -6.93
N LEU A 257 -0.64 -4.12 -7.68
CA LEU A 257 -1.23 -2.80 -7.53
C LEU A 257 -2.72 -2.80 -7.91
N LEU A 258 -3.09 -3.46 -9.01
CA LEU A 258 -4.47 -3.47 -9.49
C LEU A 258 -5.42 -4.15 -8.48
N ARG A 259 -4.98 -5.22 -7.83
CA ARG A 259 -5.73 -5.90 -6.76
C ARG A 259 -5.94 -4.99 -5.54
N LEU A 260 -4.98 -4.12 -5.24
CA LEU A 260 -5.14 -3.12 -4.18
C LEU A 260 -6.18 -2.07 -4.60
N LEU A 261 -6.10 -1.57 -5.83
CA LEU A 261 -7.02 -0.54 -6.35
C LEU A 261 -8.45 -1.05 -6.58
N GLU A 262 -8.62 -2.35 -6.80
CA GLU A 262 -9.92 -3.01 -6.91
C GLU A 262 -10.78 -2.84 -5.66
N ILE A 263 -10.16 -2.77 -4.47
CA ILE A 263 -10.85 -2.45 -3.21
C ILE A 263 -11.47 -1.05 -3.29
N GLY A 264 -10.74 -0.11 -3.92
CA GLY A 264 -11.20 1.24 -4.19
C GLY A 264 -12.42 1.30 -5.10
N ARG A 265 -12.42 0.49 -6.17
CA ARG A 265 -13.56 0.36 -7.10
C ARG A 265 -14.81 -0.13 -6.37
N VAL A 266 -14.72 -1.18 -5.56
CA VAL A 266 -15.86 -1.71 -4.79
C VAL A 266 -16.43 -0.68 -3.82
N GLY A 267 -15.57 0.18 -3.26
CA GLY A 267 -15.97 1.20 -2.31
C GLY A 267 -16.55 2.48 -2.91
N ASN A 268 -16.63 2.61 -4.25
CA ASN A 268 -17.08 3.83 -4.91
C ASN A 268 -18.06 3.51 -6.08
N PRO A 269 -19.38 3.66 -5.88
CA PRO A 269 -20.37 3.46 -6.95
C PRO A 269 -20.19 4.35 -8.19
N LEU A 270 -19.50 5.49 -8.07
CA LEU A 270 -19.23 6.41 -9.17
C LEU A 270 -17.84 6.17 -9.81
N PHE A 271 -17.16 5.08 -9.48
CA PHE A 271 -15.82 4.78 -9.95
C PHE A 271 -15.73 4.77 -11.48
N VAL A 272 -16.64 4.06 -12.16
CA VAL A 272 -16.70 3.94 -13.63
C VAL A 272 -16.78 5.31 -14.31
N LYS A 273 -17.55 6.24 -13.73
CA LYS A 273 -17.74 7.57 -14.30
C LYS A 273 -16.49 8.44 -14.13
N ARG A 274 -15.74 8.26 -13.04
CA ARG A 274 -14.59 9.11 -12.68
C ARG A 274 -13.27 8.59 -13.24
N TYR A 275 -13.12 7.28 -13.29
CA TYR A 275 -11.90 6.57 -13.73
C TYR A 275 -12.27 5.47 -14.75
N PRO A 276 -12.77 5.85 -15.94
CA PRO A 276 -13.21 4.90 -16.94
C PRO A 276 -12.10 3.96 -17.43
N GLU A 277 -10.88 4.47 -17.65
CA GLU A 277 -9.76 3.64 -18.14
C GLU A 277 -9.28 2.65 -17.08
N LEU A 278 -9.19 3.10 -15.82
CA LEU A 278 -8.86 2.25 -14.70
C LEU A 278 -9.95 1.20 -14.45
N ASP A 279 -11.23 1.54 -14.61
CA ASP A 279 -12.31 0.54 -14.51
C ASP A 279 -12.17 -0.56 -15.56
N LEU A 280 -11.89 -0.18 -16.82
CA LEU A 280 -11.62 -1.11 -17.92
C LEU A 280 -10.42 -2.01 -17.61
N ILE A 281 -9.31 -1.44 -17.11
CA ILE A 281 -8.14 -2.20 -16.69
C ILE A 281 -8.48 -3.17 -15.54
N LEU A 282 -9.25 -2.71 -14.55
CA LEU A 282 -9.66 -3.53 -13.41
C LEU A 282 -10.65 -4.64 -13.79
N ALA A 283 -11.44 -4.46 -14.85
CA ALA A 283 -12.35 -5.48 -15.38
C ALA A 283 -11.64 -6.56 -16.21
N GLN A 284 -10.45 -6.28 -16.75
CA GLN A 284 -9.69 -7.24 -17.55
C GLN A 284 -9.03 -8.35 -16.71
N ASP A 285 -8.81 -9.52 -17.34
CA ASP A 285 -8.08 -10.64 -16.72
C ASP A 285 -6.69 -10.19 -16.25
N ARG A 286 -6.42 -10.42 -14.97
CA ARG A 286 -5.15 -10.11 -14.29
C ARG A 286 -3.94 -10.76 -14.97
N LYS A 287 -4.11 -11.88 -15.68
CA LYS A 287 -3.02 -12.51 -16.45
C LYS A 287 -2.44 -11.59 -17.53
N LYS A 288 -3.24 -10.69 -18.11
CA LYS A 288 -2.78 -9.73 -19.13
C LYS A 288 -1.70 -8.78 -18.59
N PHE A 289 -1.79 -8.44 -17.30
CA PHE A 289 -0.86 -7.58 -16.57
C PHE A 289 0.16 -8.37 -15.73
N GLY A 290 0.24 -9.68 -15.96
CA GLY A 290 1.31 -10.52 -15.42
C GLY A 290 2.65 -10.18 -16.06
N ARG A 291 3.75 -10.57 -15.40
CA ARG A 291 5.10 -10.32 -15.93
C ARG A 291 5.31 -11.06 -17.24
N LYS A 292 5.88 -10.38 -18.24
CA LYS A 292 6.22 -10.96 -19.55
C LYS A 292 7.73 -11.15 -19.69
N LYS A 293 8.14 -12.10 -20.52
CA LYS A 293 9.56 -12.23 -20.88
C LYS A 293 9.95 -10.98 -21.66
N TYR A 294 11.09 -10.40 -21.34
CA TYR A 294 11.59 -9.26 -22.10
C TYR A 294 12.02 -9.73 -23.51
N HIS A 295 11.54 -9.04 -24.55
CA HIS A 295 12.00 -9.16 -25.92
C HIS A 295 12.42 -7.78 -26.40
N GLN A 296 13.53 -7.66 -27.13
CA GLN A 296 14.02 -6.35 -27.60
C GLN A 296 12.99 -5.64 -28.50
N ASP A 297 12.17 -6.40 -29.23
CA ASP A 297 11.09 -5.91 -30.10
C ASP A 297 9.88 -5.36 -29.33
N LEU A 298 9.67 -5.84 -28.10
CA LEU A 298 8.74 -5.23 -27.17
C LEU A 298 9.39 -3.92 -26.71
N LYS A 299 9.26 -2.88 -27.54
CA LYS A 299 9.50 -1.48 -27.15
C LYS A 299 8.97 -1.31 -25.74
N ARG A 300 9.77 -0.67 -24.87
CA ARG A 300 9.67 -0.49 -23.40
C ARG A 300 8.31 0.06 -22.91
N THR A 301 7.23 -0.55 -23.35
CA THR A 301 5.87 -0.07 -23.25
C THR A 301 5.30 -0.64 -21.96
N PRO A 302 4.90 0.20 -21.01
CA PRO A 302 4.23 -0.30 -19.81
C PRO A 302 3.01 -1.12 -20.22
N LEU A 303 2.68 -2.16 -19.45
CA LEU A 303 1.50 -2.99 -19.73
C LEU A 303 0.19 -2.22 -19.51
N ILE A 304 0.24 -1.17 -18.69
CA ILE A 304 -0.86 -0.25 -18.44
C ILE A 304 -0.70 0.94 -19.40
N ASN A 305 -1.79 1.29 -20.10
CA ASN A 305 -1.79 2.42 -21.02
C ASN A 305 -1.57 3.76 -20.27
N PRO A 306 -1.03 4.81 -20.94
CA PRO A 306 -0.74 6.08 -20.28
C PRO A 306 -1.94 6.73 -19.57
N LEU A 307 -3.13 6.70 -20.18
CA LEU A 307 -4.35 7.22 -19.56
C LEU A 307 -4.71 6.46 -18.27
N GLY A 308 -4.62 5.13 -18.30
CA GLY A 308 -4.81 4.31 -17.10
C GLY A 308 -3.79 4.62 -16.00
N GLN A 309 -2.53 4.92 -16.36
CA GLN A 309 -1.53 5.36 -15.39
C GLN A 309 -1.89 6.70 -14.75
N GLU A 310 -2.35 7.67 -15.54
CA GLU A 310 -2.80 8.97 -15.03
C GLU A 310 -4.01 8.84 -14.09
N GLU A 311 -4.97 7.97 -14.41
CA GLU A 311 -6.11 7.69 -13.53
C GLU A 311 -5.70 6.99 -12.24
N ILE A 312 -4.77 6.03 -12.30
CA ILE A 312 -4.19 5.39 -11.10
C ILE A 312 -3.54 6.45 -10.20
N GLU A 313 -2.74 7.33 -10.78
CA GLU A 313 -2.08 8.41 -10.06
C GLU A 313 -3.10 9.36 -9.44
N SER A 314 -4.08 9.83 -10.21
CA SER A 314 -5.14 10.72 -9.71
C SER A 314 -5.95 10.08 -8.58
N PHE A 315 -6.27 8.79 -8.69
CA PHE A 315 -7.03 8.06 -7.69
C PHE A 315 -6.24 7.88 -6.39
N ILE A 316 -4.97 7.50 -6.48
CA ILE A 316 -4.08 7.38 -5.32
C ILE A 316 -3.82 8.75 -4.69
N GLN A 317 -3.57 9.78 -5.49
CA GLN A 317 -3.40 11.16 -5.02
C GLN A 317 -4.61 11.62 -4.21
N SER A 318 -5.80 11.50 -4.80
CA SER A 318 -7.08 11.84 -4.15
C SER A 318 -7.32 11.03 -2.87
N SER A 319 -6.81 9.80 -2.81
CA SER A 319 -6.90 8.96 -1.62
C SER A 319 -6.05 9.49 -0.46
N PHE A 320 -4.85 10.01 -0.74
CA PHE A 320 -3.96 10.59 0.27
C PHE A 320 -4.31 12.03 0.64
N GLU A 321 -4.80 12.85 -0.29
CA GLU A 321 -5.26 14.24 -0.02
C GLU A 321 -6.53 14.29 0.84
N LEU A 322 -7.29 13.18 0.86
CA LEU A 322 -8.52 13.08 1.64
C LEU A 322 -8.24 13.32 3.12
N SER A 323 -8.72 14.46 3.61
CA SER A 323 -8.60 14.97 4.97
C SER A 323 -9.85 15.79 5.29
N LEU A 324 -10.11 16.07 6.57
CA LEU A 324 -11.30 16.81 6.96
C LEU A 324 -11.34 18.22 6.34
N SER A 325 -10.19 18.88 6.24
CA SER A 325 -10.06 20.23 5.65
C SER A 325 -10.32 20.26 4.14
N HIS A 326 -9.98 19.20 3.42
CA HIS A 326 -10.17 19.11 1.97
C HIS A 326 -11.41 18.32 1.56
N LEU A 327 -12.23 17.88 2.52
CA LEU A 327 -13.33 16.97 2.25
C LEU A 327 -14.35 17.55 1.27
N PHE A 328 -14.79 18.80 1.47
CA PHE A 328 -15.78 19.42 0.58
C PHE A 328 -15.26 19.49 -0.86
N GLY A 329 -14.00 19.90 -1.04
CA GLY A 329 -13.35 19.89 -2.35
C GLY A 329 -13.27 18.48 -2.95
N HIS A 330 -12.96 17.47 -2.14
CA HIS A 330 -12.97 16.08 -2.56
C HIS A 330 -14.38 15.62 -3.00
N ILE A 331 -15.43 15.92 -2.23
CA ILE A 331 -16.80 15.53 -2.58
C ILE A 331 -17.23 16.16 -3.91
N LEU A 332 -16.91 17.44 -4.14
CA LEU A 332 -17.24 18.13 -5.37
C LEU A 332 -16.49 17.55 -6.58
N ASN A 333 -15.21 17.22 -6.43
CA ASN A 333 -14.36 16.77 -7.54
C ASN A 333 -14.46 15.27 -7.82
N ASN A 334 -14.58 14.46 -6.77
CA ASN A 334 -14.43 13.00 -6.82
C ASN A 334 -15.69 12.24 -6.40
N GLY A 335 -16.72 12.95 -5.91
CA GLY A 335 -17.98 12.40 -5.45
C GLY A 335 -18.03 12.12 -3.94
N PRO A 336 -19.22 11.85 -3.39
CA PRO A 336 -19.43 11.73 -1.95
C PRO A 336 -18.99 10.37 -1.37
N PHE A 337 -18.59 9.41 -2.22
CA PHE A 337 -18.26 8.04 -1.80
C PHE A 337 -16.79 7.90 -1.41
N LEU A 338 -16.49 8.18 -0.14
CA LEU A 338 -15.11 8.22 0.38
C LEU A 338 -14.49 6.85 0.66
N ARG A 339 -15.31 5.81 0.85
CA ARG A 339 -14.86 4.48 1.33
C ARG A 339 -13.72 3.91 0.49
N GLY A 340 -13.87 3.93 -0.83
CA GLY A 340 -12.86 3.39 -1.74
C GLY A 340 -11.49 4.07 -1.58
N TYR A 341 -11.49 5.40 -1.48
CA TYR A 341 -10.30 6.21 -1.27
C TYR A 341 -9.62 5.90 0.07
N VAL A 342 -10.41 5.88 1.15
CA VAL A 342 -9.90 5.56 2.49
C VAL A 342 -9.27 4.16 2.54
N GLN A 343 -9.95 3.15 1.98
CA GLN A 343 -9.46 1.77 1.98
C GLN A 343 -8.15 1.63 1.21
N VAL A 344 -8.02 2.30 0.06
CA VAL A 344 -6.79 2.30 -0.73
C VAL A 344 -5.65 2.98 0.02
N ARG A 345 -5.89 4.17 0.61
CA ARG A 345 -4.92 4.85 1.47
C ARG A 345 -4.43 3.94 2.59
N ASN A 346 -5.35 3.32 3.33
CA ASN A 346 -5.01 2.46 4.45
C ASN A 346 -4.22 1.21 4.01
N LYS A 347 -4.62 0.57 2.92
CA LYS A 347 -3.89 -0.58 2.37
C LYS A 347 -2.50 -0.21 1.87
N MET A 348 -2.31 0.98 1.30
CA MET A 348 -0.99 1.50 0.94
C MET A 348 -0.14 1.80 2.18
N MET A 349 -0.75 2.32 3.24
CA MET A 349 -0.08 2.56 4.53
C MET A 349 0.35 1.26 5.23
N GLU A 350 -0.39 0.16 5.07
CA GLU A 350 0.04 -1.17 5.55
C GLU A 350 1.29 -1.70 4.81
N LEU A 351 1.66 -1.12 3.67
CA LEU A 351 2.85 -1.52 2.92
C LEU A 351 4.14 -0.93 3.49
N ILE A 352 4.07 0.15 4.27
CA ILE A 352 5.26 0.77 4.88
C ILE A 352 5.47 0.29 6.33
N ASP A 353 6.57 0.70 6.95
CA ASP A 353 6.86 0.36 8.34
C ASP A 353 6.06 1.26 9.28
N LEU A 354 5.59 0.68 10.39
CA LEU A 354 4.84 1.41 11.42
C LEU A 354 5.82 2.23 12.30
N GLY A 355 5.39 3.37 12.82
CA GLY A 355 6.10 4.09 13.88
C GLY A 355 6.23 5.60 13.71
N SER A 356 6.03 6.13 12.50
CA SER A 356 5.89 7.58 12.29
C SER A 356 4.89 7.89 11.18
N THR A 357 4.18 9.01 11.31
CA THR A 357 3.27 9.50 10.26
C THR A 357 4.10 9.94 9.05
N PRO A 358 3.85 9.40 7.85
CA PRO A 358 4.64 9.76 6.68
C PRO A 358 4.21 11.12 6.12
N GLU A 359 5.17 11.82 5.54
CA GLU A 359 4.92 12.85 4.53
C GLU A 359 4.81 12.17 3.15
N VAL A 360 3.73 12.44 2.42
CA VAL A 360 3.44 11.77 1.15
C VAL A 360 3.54 12.75 -0.02
N ASP A 361 4.29 12.36 -1.05
CA ASP A 361 4.36 13.06 -2.32
C ASP A 361 4.55 12.10 -3.51
N MET A 362 4.57 12.64 -4.71
CA MET A 362 4.90 11.90 -5.93
C MET A 362 6.20 12.41 -6.53
N VAL A 363 7.07 11.49 -6.92
CA VAL A 363 8.35 11.81 -7.54
C VAL A 363 8.56 11.03 -8.83
N ASN A 364 9.22 11.67 -9.78
CA ASN A 364 9.71 11.01 -10.99
C ASN A 364 11.12 10.49 -10.69
N LEU A 365 11.34 9.19 -10.87
CA LEU A 365 12.67 8.57 -10.78
C LEU A 365 12.93 7.90 -12.12
N GLY A 366 13.65 8.60 -12.99
CA GLY A 366 13.91 8.19 -14.35
C GLY A 366 12.62 7.96 -15.14
N SER A 367 12.41 6.75 -15.67
CA SER A 367 11.27 6.49 -16.55
C SER A 367 9.93 6.23 -15.85
N HIS A 368 9.87 6.27 -14.52
CA HIS A 368 8.65 5.93 -13.77
C HIS A 368 8.31 6.96 -12.69
N ARG A 369 7.01 7.01 -12.38
CA ARG A 369 6.43 7.74 -11.26
C ARG A 369 6.30 6.86 -10.03
N PHE A 370 6.66 7.43 -8.89
CA PHE A 370 6.61 6.77 -7.60
C PHE A 370 5.79 7.60 -6.62
N LEU A 371 4.91 6.94 -5.87
CA LEU A 371 4.44 7.45 -4.60
C LEU A 371 5.59 7.31 -3.59
N ARG A 372 5.97 8.43 -2.97
CA ARG A 372 7.00 8.45 -1.93
C ARG A 372 6.37 8.80 -0.60
N LEU A 373 6.66 7.97 0.40
CA LEU A 373 6.27 8.17 1.79
C LEU A 373 7.55 8.38 2.61
N LYS A 374 7.75 9.58 3.15
CA LYS A 374 8.93 9.93 3.97
C LYS A 374 8.57 9.81 5.44
N GLN A 375 9.36 9.03 6.17
CA GLN A 375 9.21 8.80 7.59
C GLN A 375 10.49 9.23 8.31
N SER A 376 10.34 9.88 9.46
CA SER A 376 11.44 10.18 10.36
C SER A 376 11.15 9.50 11.69
N PHE A 377 12.01 8.58 12.08
CA PHE A 377 11.95 7.88 13.36
C PHE A 377 12.87 8.60 14.36
N GLU A 378 12.40 8.75 15.61
CA GLU A 378 13.23 9.24 16.71
C GLU A 378 14.21 8.15 17.14
N ASP A 379 13.67 6.95 17.41
CA ASP A 379 14.45 5.74 17.64
C ASP A 379 14.49 4.89 16.37
N PRO A 380 15.68 4.66 15.78
CA PRO A 380 15.79 3.84 14.57
C PRO A 380 15.38 2.40 14.88
N LEU A 381 14.40 1.87 14.12
CA LEU A 381 14.09 0.44 14.12
C LEU A 381 15.34 -0.37 13.71
N PRO A 382 15.46 -1.65 14.14
CA PRO A 382 16.52 -2.54 13.65
C PRO A 382 16.60 -2.48 12.11
N ASP A 383 17.80 -2.24 11.59
CA ASP A 383 18.09 -2.10 10.15
C ASP A 383 17.46 -0.90 9.41
N THR A 384 16.88 0.06 10.14
CA THR A 384 16.51 1.36 9.58
C THR A 384 17.44 2.44 10.09
N LYS A 385 17.75 3.41 9.23
CA LYS A 385 18.46 4.61 9.60
C LYS A 385 17.42 5.70 9.74
N GLY A 386 17.52 6.55 10.77
CA GLY A 386 16.41 7.38 11.28
C GLY A 386 15.53 8.14 10.27
N GLN A 387 15.95 8.35 9.02
CA GLN A 387 15.07 8.77 7.95
C GLN A 387 14.87 7.68 6.88
N VAL A 388 13.62 7.36 6.56
CA VAL A 388 13.22 6.32 5.60
C VAL A 388 12.33 6.94 4.51
N GLU A 389 12.62 6.64 3.25
CA GLU A 389 11.72 6.91 2.12
C GLU A 389 11.21 5.56 1.55
N SER A 390 9.91 5.34 1.58
CA SER A 390 9.27 4.22 0.87
C SER A 390 8.81 4.69 -0.50
N LEU A 391 9.31 4.05 -1.56
CA LEU A 391 9.02 4.37 -2.96
C LEU A 391 8.19 3.24 -3.57
N ILE A 392 7.00 3.57 -4.08
CA ILE A 392 6.04 2.63 -4.66
C ILE A 392 5.75 3.07 -6.11
N PRO A 393 6.11 2.29 -7.14
CA PRO A 393 5.84 2.66 -8.53
C PRO A 393 4.34 2.57 -8.82
N LEU A 394 3.79 3.61 -9.46
CA LEU A 394 2.35 3.77 -9.72
C LEU A 394 1.89 3.30 -11.10
N GLY A 395 2.83 3.10 -12.04
CA GLY A 395 2.50 2.76 -13.44
C GLY A 395 2.49 1.26 -13.79
N THR A 396 2.54 0.37 -12.80
CA THR A 396 2.71 -1.08 -13.03
C THR A 396 1.87 -1.91 -12.07
N ASN A 397 1.31 -3.00 -12.59
CA ASN A 397 0.63 -4.00 -11.77
C ASN A 397 1.63 -4.76 -10.86
N ASN A 398 2.84 -5.00 -11.35
CA ASN A 398 3.87 -5.83 -10.69
C ASN A 398 4.71 -5.02 -9.69
N SER A 399 4.03 -4.24 -8.85
CA SER A 399 4.63 -3.22 -7.99
C SER A 399 5.44 -3.81 -6.83
N MET A 400 6.34 -2.97 -6.30
CA MET A 400 7.19 -3.31 -5.17
C MET A 400 7.49 -2.08 -4.33
N VAL A 401 7.72 -2.29 -3.04
CA VAL A 401 8.09 -1.23 -2.11
C VAL A 401 9.60 -1.20 -2.00
N PHE A 402 10.22 -0.14 -2.52
CA PHE A 402 11.62 0.15 -2.24
C PHE A 402 11.71 0.98 -0.98
N GLN A 403 12.54 0.56 -0.05
CA GLN A 403 12.87 1.33 1.15
C GLN A 403 14.26 1.92 0.97
N PHE A 404 14.35 3.25 1.06
CA PHE A 404 15.57 4.02 0.92
C PHE A 404 15.85 4.77 2.23
N SER A 405 16.76 4.25 3.06
CA SER A 405 17.01 4.74 4.42
C SER A 405 18.38 5.40 4.58
N TRP A 406 18.43 6.50 5.33
CA TRP A 406 19.62 7.29 5.62
C TRP A 406 19.62 7.80 7.06
N LYS A 407 20.79 8.19 7.58
CA LYS A 407 20.88 8.82 8.90
C LYS A 407 20.12 10.15 8.92
N LYS A 408 19.58 10.55 10.07
CA LYS A 408 18.87 11.84 10.26
C LYS A 408 19.87 12.98 10.49
N ASN A 409 20.72 13.26 9.50
CA ASN A 409 21.65 14.38 9.55
C ASN A 409 21.79 15.08 8.17
N ILE A 410 22.29 16.32 8.18
CA ILE A 410 22.38 17.15 6.97
C ILE A 410 23.26 16.50 5.89
N GLN A 411 24.40 15.93 6.29
CA GLN A 411 25.31 15.23 5.39
C GLN A 411 24.63 14.07 4.65
N ALA A 412 23.85 13.26 5.36
CA ALA A 412 23.07 12.17 4.80
C ALA A 412 21.92 12.67 3.91
N ALA A 413 21.26 13.77 4.27
CA ALA A 413 20.24 14.38 3.42
C ALA A 413 20.82 14.87 2.07
N LEU A 414 22.01 15.49 2.09
CA LEU A 414 22.74 15.89 0.89
C LEU A 414 23.21 14.70 0.05
N ALA A 415 23.72 13.65 0.71
CA ALA A 415 24.14 12.40 0.07
C ALA A 415 22.95 11.72 -0.63
N ARG A 416 21.83 11.59 0.07
CA ARG A 416 20.57 11.03 -0.43
C ARG A 416 20.05 11.80 -1.65
N LYS A 417 19.99 13.14 -1.57
CA LYS A 417 19.51 13.98 -2.68
C LYS A 417 20.40 13.78 -3.90
N ALA A 418 21.72 13.84 -3.73
CA ALA A 418 22.67 13.66 -4.82
C ALA A 418 22.61 12.24 -5.42
N PHE A 419 22.55 11.18 -4.60
CA PHE A 419 22.42 9.82 -5.10
C PHE A 419 21.13 9.63 -5.89
N ARG A 420 20.00 10.12 -5.34
CA ARG A 420 18.70 10.06 -6.01
C ARG A 420 18.75 10.76 -7.36
N SER A 421 19.27 11.98 -7.44
CA SER A 421 19.32 12.75 -8.67
C SER A 421 20.24 12.11 -9.72
N THR A 422 21.41 11.62 -9.34
CA THR A 422 22.42 11.12 -10.30
C THR A 422 22.26 9.65 -10.67
N PHE A 423 21.64 8.84 -9.81
CA PHE A 423 21.49 7.40 -10.03
C PHE A 423 20.04 7.02 -10.31
N LEU A 424 19.13 7.27 -9.37
CA LEU A 424 17.72 6.88 -9.52
C LEU A 424 16.96 7.76 -10.53
N GLY A 425 17.35 9.03 -10.64
CA GLY A 425 16.83 9.99 -11.61
C GLY A 425 17.13 9.62 -13.05
N ASN A 426 18.18 8.82 -13.29
CA ASN A 426 18.60 8.35 -14.61
C ASN A 426 18.17 6.90 -14.90
N SER A 427 17.41 6.28 -13.99
CA SER A 427 17.04 4.87 -14.10
C SER A 427 15.90 4.62 -15.10
N HIS A 428 16.08 3.64 -15.98
CA HIS A 428 14.99 3.00 -16.69
C HIS A 428 14.48 1.80 -15.90
N TRP A 429 13.17 1.75 -15.66
CA TRP A 429 12.54 0.66 -14.90
C TRP A 429 11.75 -0.31 -15.79
N PHE A 430 11.70 -1.57 -15.35
CA PHE A 430 11.19 -2.72 -16.11
C PHE A 430 10.34 -3.66 -15.24
N PHE A 431 9.43 -3.11 -14.45
CA PHE A 431 8.65 -3.86 -13.44
C PHE A 431 7.83 -5.03 -14.03
N ASP A 432 7.31 -4.83 -15.24
CA ASP A 432 6.45 -5.80 -15.93
C ASP A 432 7.23 -6.90 -16.67
N TYR A 433 8.56 -6.89 -16.61
CA TYR A 433 9.39 -7.81 -17.38
C TYR A 433 10.31 -8.67 -16.51
N TYR A 434 10.65 -9.85 -17.03
CA TYR A 434 11.68 -10.73 -16.47
C TYR A 434 12.69 -11.17 -17.52
N GLY A 435 13.87 -11.58 -17.06
CA GLY A 435 14.98 -11.96 -17.94
C GLY A 435 15.48 -10.79 -18.80
N ILE A 436 15.49 -9.58 -18.23
CA ILE A 436 15.85 -8.35 -18.96
C ILE A 436 17.36 -8.30 -19.18
N PHE A 437 18.12 -8.64 -18.13
CA PHE A 437 19.57 -8.64 -18.15
C PHE A 437 20.05 -10.08 -18.08
N GLU A 438 20.86 -10.48 -19.06
CA GLU A 438 21.51 -11.78 -19.05
C GLU A 438 22.68 -11.78 -18.07
N PHE A 439 23.17 -12.98 -17.73
CA PHE A 439 24.39 -13.07 -16.94
C PHE A 439 25.57 -12.52 -17.78
N PRO A 440 26.41 -11.62 -17.23
CA PRO A 440 27.53 -11.02 -17.95
C PRO A 440 28.48 -12.06 -18.53
N LYS A 441 28.99 -11.84 -19.75
CA LYS A 441 29.90 -12.79 -20.41
C LYS A 441 31.34 -12.65 -19.93
N SER A 442 31.68 -11.49 -19.40
CA SER A 442 33.02 -11.16 -18.91
C SER A 442 32.95 -10.35 -17.62
N GLU A 443 34.07 -10.30 -16.90
CA GLU A 443 34.20 -9.50 -15.68
C GLU A 443 33.98 -7.99 -15.97
N LEU A 444 34.43 -7.51 -17.13
CA LEU A 444 34.31 -6.10 -17.53
C LEU A 444 32.85 -5.64 -17.72
N GLU A 445 31.95 -6.57 -18.04
CA GLU A 445 30.51 -6.31 -18.13
C GLU A 445 29.82 -6.38 -16.76
N MET A 446 30.53 -6.82 -15.70
CA MET A 446 29.96 -6.95 -14.37
C MET A 446 29.89 -5.60 -13.65
N ASN A 447 28.75 -5.37 -12.99
CA ASN A 447 28.57 -4.28 -12.05
C ASN A 447 28.16 -4.84 -10.68
N PRO A 448 28.22 -4.03 -9.60
CA PRO A 448 27.96 -4.50 -8.25
C PRO A 448 26.53 -5.05 -8.06
N LEU A 449 25.56 -4.59 -8.85
CA LEU A 449 24.18 -5.06 -8.74
C LEU A 449 24.01 -6.49 -9.27
N HIS A 450 24.88 -6.96 -10.17
CA HIS A 450 24.88 -8.36 -10.59
C HIS A 450 25.15 -9.30 -9.42
N ILE A 451 25.92 -8.86 -8.42
CA ILE A 451 26.13 -9.65 -7.20
C ILE A 451 24.79 -9.87 -6.47
N LEU A 452 23.92 -8.87 -6.41
CA LEU A 452 22.58 -8.99 -5.79
C LEU A 452 21.63 -9.88 -6.60
N ASP A 453 21.81 -9.91 -7.91
CA ASP A 453 20.99 -10.70 -8.82
C ASP A 453 21.34 -12.19 -8.78
N TYR A 454 22.62 -12.53 -8.64
CA TYR A 454 23.12 -13.88 -8.90
C TYR A 454 23.71 -14.59 -7.67
N PHE A 455 24.23 -13.88 -6.66
CA PHE A 455 24.89 -14.51 -5.50
C PHE A 455 23.96 -15.33 -4.57
N THR A 456 22.65 -15.16 -4.68
CA THR A 456 21.70 -16.03 -3.95
C THR A 456 21.09 -17.13 -4.82
N LYS A 457 21.40 -17.14 -6.12
CA LYS A 457 20.85 -18.14 -7.03
C LYS A 457 21.71 -19.41 -7.00
N GLN A 458 21.08 -20.55 -7.29
CA GLN A 458 21.74 -21.87 -7.25
C GLN A 458 21.80 -22.54 -8.64
N ASP A 459 21.33 -21.84 -9.66
CA ASP A 459 21.18 -22.28 -11.07
C ASP A 459 22.34 -21.84 -11.97
N LEU A 460 23.33 -21.08 -11.46
CA LEU A 460 24.52 -20.73 -12.23
C LEU A 460 25.33 -21.98 -12.57
N ASN A 461 25.78 -22.06 -13.83
CA ASN A 461 26.74 -23.07 -14.25
C ASN A 461 28.12 -22.83 -13.57
N PRO A 462 29.04 -23.82 -13.58
CA PRO A 462 30.35 -23.66 -12.92
C PRO A 462 31.17 -22.46 -13.40
N GLN A 463 31.21 -22.19 -14.70
CA GLN A 463 31.98 -21.08 -15.29
C GLN A 463 31.42 -19.71 -14.86
N GLN A 464 30.10 -19.53 -14.93
CA GLN A 464 29.43 -18.31 -14.47
C GLN A 464 29.67 -18.07 -12.98
N ARG A 465 29.66 -19.14 -12.18
CA ARG A 465 29.91 -19.06 -10.75
C ARG A 465 31.34 -18.64 -10.45
N GLU A 466 32.32 -19.25 -11.12
CA GLU A 466 33.73 -18.88 -10.99
C GLU A 466 33.96 -17.41 -11.38
N LEU A 467 33.38 -16.97 -12.50
CA LEU A 467 33.45 -15.58 -12.93
C LEU A 467 32.83 -14.61 -11.90
N LEU A 468 31.69 -14.99 -11.30
CA LEU A 468 31.06 -14.21 -10.24
C LEU A 468 31.92 -14.15 -8.96
N GLU A 469 32.52 -15.29 -8.56
CA GLU A 469 33.42 -15.37 -7.40
C GLU A 469 34.66 -14.50 -7.58
N GLU A 470 35.29 -14.54 -8.77
CA GLU A 470 36.44 -13.71 -9.12
C GLU A 470 36.09 -12.22 -9.09
N TYR A 471 34.98 -11.83 -9.73
CA TYR A 471 34.51 -10.45 -9.71
C TYR A 471 34.25 -9.95 -8.29
N ILE A 472 33.55 -10.72 -7.46
CA ILE A 472 33.28 -10.33 -6.06
C ILE A 472 34.59 -10.11 -5.31
N TYR A 473 35.55 -11.02 -5.45
CA TYR A 473 36.86 -10.87 -4.81
C TYR A 473 37.56 -9.59 -5.25
N ARG A 474 37.74 -9.36 -6.56
CA ARG A 474 38.42 -8.18 -7.11
C ARG A 474 37.71 -6.88 -6.73
N TYR A 475 36.38 -6.88 -6.79
CA TYR A 475 35.56 -5.73 -6.38
C TYR A 475 35.81 -5.34 -4.92
N TYR A 476 35.70 -6.31 -3.99
CA TYR A 476 35.94 -6.04 -2.58
C TYR A 476 37.40 -5.77 -2.24
N TYR A 477 38.35 -6.39 -2.95
CA TYR A 477 39.79 -6.09 -2.81
C TYR A 477 40.08 -4.61 -3.08
N ASN A 478 39.58 -4.10 -4.21
CA ASN A 478 39.78 -2.70 -4.60
C ASN A 478 39.16 -1.71 -3.61
N ILE A 479 37.97 -2.01 -3.07
CA ILE A 479 37.32 -1.12 -2.10
C ILE A 479 37.98 -1.21 -0.72
N CYS A 480 38.43 -2.39 -0.29
CA CYS A 480 39.21 -2.55 0.94
C CYS A 480 40.53 -1.78 0.86
N ARG A 481 41.25 -1.92 -0.26
CA ARG A 481 42.46 -1.13 -0.55
C ARG A 481 42.18 0.36 -0.42
N TYR A 482 41.13 0.85 -1.07
CA TYR A 482 40.73 2.25 -0.99
C TYR A 482 40.44 2.68 0.47
N GLY A 483 39.66 1.89 1.22
CA GLY A 483 39.32 2.18 2.61
C GLY A 483 40.54 2.26 3.54
N LEU A 484 41.55 1.42 3.33
CA LEU A 484 42.81 1.43 4.09
C LEU A 484 43.73 2.59 3.72
N ILE A 485 43.86 2.90 2.43
CA ILE A 485 44.69 4.01 1.95
C ILE A 485 44.11 5.34 2.42
N SER A 486 42.79 5.52 2.26
CA SER A 486 42.08 6.74 2.68
C SER A 486 41.90 6.87 4.19
N LYS A 487 42.19 5.82 4.97
CA LYS A 487 41.96 5.73 6.43
C LYS A 487 40.50 6.03 6.82
N ASP A 488 39.56 5.70 5.95
CA ASP A 488 38.13 5.96 6.16
C ASP A 488 37.49 4.87 7.03
N LEU A 489 37.59 5.02 8.35
CA LEU A 489 37.12 4.03 9.34
C LEU A 489 35.66 3.63 9.13
N GLY A 490 34.78 4.57 8.78
CA GLY A 490 33.37 4.28 8.52
C GLY A 490 33.20 3.30 7.37
N LEU A 491 33.90 3.50 6.25
CA LEU A 491 33.91 2.54 5.15
C LEU A 491 34.51 1.19 5.57
N GLN A 492 35.58 1.17 6.36
CA GLN A 492 36.23 -0.06 6.81
C GLN A 492 35.27 -0.95 7.63
N GLU A 493 34.53 -0.36 8.56
CA GLU A 493 33.52 -1.07 9.36
C GLU A 493 32.42 -1.67 8.48
N LEU A 494 31.95 -0.92 7.48
CA LEU A 494 30.94 -1.41 6.53
C LEU A 494 31.45 -2.56 5.69
N LEU A 495 32.70 -2.50 5.22
CA LEU A 495 33.32 -3.59 4.47
C LEU A 495 33.45 -4.85 5.31
N LEU A 496 33.89 -4.74 6.57
CA LEU A 496 33.97 -5.87 7.49
C LEU A 496 32.61 -6.51 7.73
N ALA A 497 31.57 -5.70 7.95
CA ALA A 497 30.20 -6.17 8.10
C ALA A 497 29.71 -6.89 6.84
N ASN A 498 30.02 -6.34 5.65
CA ASN A 498 29.63 -6.95 4.38
C ASN A 498 30.36 -8.27 4.15
N LEU A 499 31.70 -8.33 4.25
CA LEU A 499 32.47 -9.57 4.09
C LEU A 499 31.97 -10.69 5.03
N ASN A 500 31.59 -10.35 6.26
CA ASN A 500 30.94 -11.29 7.17
C ASN A 500 29.61 -11.86 6.63
N ARG A 501 28.75 -10.99 6.09
CA ARG A 501 27.47 -11.40 5.47
C ARG A 501 27.68 -12.28 4.25
N TYR A 502 28.69 -12.01 3.42
CA TYR A 502 29.05 -12.89 2.29
C TYR A 502 29.42 -14.30 2.77
N LEU A 503 30.30 -14.40 3.77
CA LEU A 503 30.69 -15.70 4.33
C LEU A 503 29.49 -16.44 4.94
N LEU A 504 28.57 -15.72 5.57
CA LEU A 504 27.34 -16.30 6.12
C LEU A 504 26.41 -16.84 5.02
N VAL A 505 26.14 -16.04 3.99
CA VAL A 505 25.29 -16.43 2.84
C VAL A 505 25.91 -17.60 2.09
N ALA A 506 27.22 -17.57 1.84
CA ALA A 506 27.90 -18.64 1.15
C ALA A 506 27.85 -19.95 1.96
N ARG A 507 28.01 -19.89 3.29
CA ARG A 507 27.81 -21.05 4.17
C ARG A 507 26.39 -21.60 4.10
N VAL A 508 25.38 -20.73 4.07
CA VAL A 508 23.97 -21.16 3.92
C VAL A 508 23.79 -21.88 2.58
N ASN A 509 24.27 -21.30 1.47
CA ASN A 509 24.14 -21.92 0.16
C ASN A 509 24.91 -23.25 0.05
N ASN A 510 26.11 -23.34 0.61
CA ASN A 510 26.90 -24.58 0.63
C ASN A 510 26.26 -25.69 1.48
N SER A 511 25.51 -25.32 2.54
CA SER A 511 24.75 -26.29 3.32
C SER A 511 23.53 -26.84 2.59
N LEU A 512 22.94 -26.07 1.68
CA LEU A 512 21.78 -26.48 0.87
C LEU A 512 22.19 -27.28 -0.37
N LYS A 513 23.27 -26.87 -1.03
CA LYS A 513 23.86 -27.52 -2.19
C LYS A 513 25.34 -27.70 -1.91
N ARG A 514 25.74 -28.94 -1.60
CA ARG A 514 27.09 -29.28 -1.13
C ARG A 514 28.15 -28.58 -1.99
N ASN A 515 28.92 -27.71 -1.35
CA ASN A 515 30.03 -26.96 -1.95
C ASN A 515 29.63 -26.13 -3.18
N TYR A 516 28.51 -25.41 -3.11
CA TYR A 516 28.10 -24.50 -4.17
C TYR A 516 29.19 -23.44 -4.45
N TYR A 517 29.60 -22.66 -3.47
CA TYR A 517 30.75 -21.76 -3.57
C TYR A 517 32.06 -22.49 -3.31
N SER A 518 33.10 -22.14 -4.08
CA SER A 518 34.41 -22.78 -3.99
C SER A 518 35.12 -22.47 -2.66
N ASP A 519 35.89 -23.44 -2.15
CA ASP A 519 36.71 -23.24 -0.94
C ASP A 519 37.78 -22.17 -1.16
N LYS A 520 38.31 -22.05 -2.39
CA LYS A 520 39.23 -20.99 -2.82
C LYS A 520 38.60 -19.61 -2.59
N PHE A 521 37.40 -19.37 -3.12
CA PHE A 521 36.68 -18.11 -2.93
C PHE A 521 36.43 -17.82 -1.44
N LEU A 522 35.98 -18.81 -0.68
CA LEU A 522 35.76 -18.64 0.77
C LEU A 522 37.04 -18.30 1.53
N SER A 523 38.19 -18.87 1.13
CA SER A 523 39.50 -18.51 1.71
C SER A 523 39.87 -17.07 1.39
N LEU A 524 39.75 -16.66 0.12
CA LEU A 524 40.05 -15.31 -0.33
C LEU A 524 39.22 -14.25 0.40
N ILE A 525 37.90 -14.46 0.56
CA ILE A 525 37.04 -13.54 1.31
C ILE A 525 37.42 -13.48 2.81
N LYS A 526 37.82 -14.61 3.41
CA LYS A 526 38.33 -14.65 4.80
C LYS A 526 39.65 -13.89 4.94
N GLU A 527 40.54 -14.02 3.96
CA GLU A 527 41.82 -13.30 3.92
C GLU A 527 41.59 -11.79 3.78
N LEU A 528 40.73 -11.35 2.87
CA LEU A 528 40.34 -9.93 2.76
C LEU A 528 39.86 -9.41 4.11
N LYS A 529 38.94 -10.12 4.75
CA LYS A 529 38.43 -9.72 6.08
C LYS A 529 39.54 -9.66 7.12
N LYS A 530 40.42 -10.66 7.17
CA LYS A 530 41.53 -10.75 8.15
C LYS A 530 42.54 -9.61 7.96
N ASN A 531 42.91 -9.31 6.71
CA ASN A 531 43.85 -8.23 6.41
C ASN A 531 43.24 -6.85 6.64
N MET A 532 41.95 -6.69 6.35
CA MET A 532 41.19 -5.48 6.68
C MET A 532 41.14 -5.23 8.20
N LEU A 533 40.86 -6.28 9.01
CA LEU A 533 40.89 -6.19 10.48
C LEU A 533 42.26 -5.80 11.04
N ARG A 534 43.34 -6.25 10.39
CA ARG A 534 44.71 -5.98 10.80
C ARG A 534 45.27 -4.66 10.26
N ASN A 535 44.50 -3.92 9.47
CA ASN A 535 44.97 -2.75 8.72
C ASN A 535 46.24 -3.03 7.89
N ASN A 536 46.37 -4.25 7.35
CA ASN A 536 47.57 -4.69 6.62
C ASN A 536 47.58 -4.11 5.20
N LYS A 537 48.25 -2.97 5.00
CA LYS A 537 48.32 -2.28 3.71
C LYS A 537 49.13 -3.04 2.66
N ASP A 538 50.15 -3.79 3.08
CA ASP A 538 51.06 -4.49 2.16
C ASP A 538 50.35 -5.58 1.36
N TYR A 539 49.35 -6.21 1.97
CA TYR A 539 48.48 -7.15 1.27
C TYR A 539 47.76 -6.53 0.07
N TYR A 540 47.49 -5.22 0.10
CA TYR A 540 46.74 -4.51 -0.94
C TYR A 540 47.62 -3.77 -1.96
N ASN A 541 48.95 -3.91 -1.86
CA ASN A 541 49.89 -3.24 -2.76
C ASN A 541 50.24 -4.05 -4.01
N TYR A 542 49.84 -5.33 -4.05
CA TYR A 542 49.94 -6.22 -5.21
C TYR A 542 48.65 -6.20 -6.04
#